data_AF-U2RXC3-F1
#
_entry.id   AF-U2RXC3-F1
#
_cell.length_a   1.000
_cell.length_b   1.000
_cell.length_c   1.000
_cell.angle_alpha   90.00
_cell.angle_beta   90.00
_cell.angle_gamma   90.00
#
_symmetry.space_group_name_H-M   'P 1'
#
loop_
_entity.id
_entity.type
_entity.pdbx_description
1 polymer ?
#
loop_
_entity_poly.entity_id
_entity_poly.type
_entity_poly.pdbx_seq_one_letter_code
_entity_poly.pdbx_strand_id
1 'polypeptide(L)'
;AESTGPVDGIPDGTLDGLREQARLQLRATPGEAPPVRVYNAPVLAALPHPDGGDLFFDFEGDPLYTEGAGERWGLDYLFGMVDANAEFTAFWGHDFAAERLALEAFLAFVKERRAQYPRMHIYHYAAYEQTHLLALAARHGVGEEEVDGLLRDGVLVDLYPLVRKAVRVGSRSYSIKKLEPLYMGTELRESEVTNGADSITEYANARDLLALGREDEAQPLLDALGDYNRYDCVSTLRLRDWLLDRAAENGIPVGTAPVEELDVPPEESPLRAALLGYAGDPLDPHRTPDRAAVALAAAAIDFHRREQKTFWQSHYARLIQPIEEWAETRDVLAVDTVRVVRDWYQDDGQRVERRELLLSGRWGPGSAVRVSERGGPFLLYEFPGPFRQPRAQPGSRTARTVAVIGATEDGSVVVRETLPRDVLPYRDAPTAL
;
A
#
# COMPACT_ATOMS: atom_id res chain seq x y z
N ALA A 1 -29.79 6.18 -6.80
CA ALA A 1 -30.17 6.50 -5.41
C ALA A 1 -31.18 7.64 -5.41
N GLU A 2 -32.41 7.40 -4.92
CA GLU A 2 -33.49 8.40 -4.78
C GLU A 2 -33.40 9.20 -3.48
N SER A 3 -32.59 8.79 -2.50
CA SER A 3 -32.41 9.51 -1.25
C SER A 3 -31.60 10.80 -1.44
N THR A 4 -32.15 11.93 -1.00
CA THR A 4 -31.53 13.28 -1.03
C THR A 4 -31.40 13.94 0.36
N GLY A 5 -31.98 13.35 1.41
CA GLY A 5 -31.96 13.91 2.77
C GLY A 5 -30.73 13.50 3.60
N PRO A 6 -30.40 14.21 4.68
CA PRO A 6 -29.33 13.78 5.59
C PRO A 6 -29.65 12.42 6.21
N VAL A 7 -28.62 11.66 6.57
CA VAL A 7 -28.76 10.41 7.35
C VAL A 7 -28.07 10.63 8.68
N ASP A 8 -28.83 10.50 9.77
CA ASP A 8 -28.30 10.75 11.12
C ASP A 8 -27.11 9.83 11.42
N GLY A 9 -26.05 10.40 11.99
CA GLY A 9 -24.79 9.70 12.25
C GLY A 9 -23.85 9.51 11.05
N ILE A 10 -24.25 9.84 9.81
CA ILE A 10 -23.38 9.76 8.62
C ILE A 10 -23.01 11.17 8.14
N PRO A 11 -21.71 11.49 7.99
CA PRO A 11 -21.29 12.78 7.46
C PRO A 11 -21.77 13.03 6.03
N ASP A 12 -22.12 14.28 5.70
CA ASP A 12 -22.65 14.66 4.39
C ASP A 12 -21.69 14.29 3.24
N GLY A 13 -20.38 14.53 3.40
CA GLY A 13 -19.38 14.17 2.40
C GLY A 13 -19.27 12.67 2.14
N THR A 14 -19.35 11.85 3.20
CA THR A 14 -19.40 10.39 3.10
C THR A 14 -20.67 9.95 2.40
N LEU A 15 -21.82 10.52 2.76
CA LEU A 15 -23.11 10.19 2.19
C LEU A 15 -23.20 10.53 0.70
N ASP A 16 -22.65 11.68 0.28
CA ASP A 16 -22.55 12.07 -1.12
C ASP A 16 -21.64 11.12 -1.91
N GLY A 17 -20.56 10.66 -1.29
CA GLY A 17 -19.70 9.62 -1.83
C GLY A 17 -20.43 8.31 -2.10
N LEU A 18 -21.14 7.80 -1.10
CA LEU A 18 -21.93 6.57 -1.19
C LEU A 18 -23.04 6.69 -2.25
N ARG A 19 -23.71 7.84 -2.33
CA ARG A 19 -24.74 8.11 -3.35
C ARG A 19 -24.18 8.10 -4.75
N GLU A 20 -23.02 8.71 -4.96
CA GLU A 20 -22.35 8.68 -6.25
C GLU A 20 -21.95 7.26 -6.64
N GLN A 21 -21.30 6.54 -5.73
CA GLN A 21 -20.93 5.14 -5.95
C GLN A 21 -22.16 4.31 -6.36
N ALA A 22 -23.27 4.43 -5.63
CA ALA A 22 -24.51 3.74 -5.94
C ALA A 22 -25.09 4.15 -7.31
N ARG A 23 -24.99 5.43 -7.70
CA ARG A 23 -25.45 5.88 -9.03
C ARG A 23 -24.62 5.26 -10.15
N LEU A 24 -23.30 5.20 -9.99
CA LEU A 24 -22.42 4.58 -10.99
C LEU A 24 -22.70 3.07 -11.07
N GLN A 25 -22.83 2.38 -9.94
CA GLN A 25 -23.12 0.95 -9.91
C GLN A 25 -24.47 0.59 -10.54
N LEU A 26 -25.50 1.42 -10.37
CA LEU A 26 -26.81 1.22 -11.01
C LEU A 26 -26.80 1.48 -12.52
N ARG A 27 -25.80 2.22 -13.03
CA ARG A 27 -25.60 2.47 -14.46
C ARG A 27 -24.69 1.44 -15.13
N ALA A 28 -24.02 0.60 -14.35
CA ALA A 28 -23.12 -0.41 -14.89
C ALA A 28 -23.91 -1.50 -15.61
N THR A 29 -23.54 -1.80 -16.86
CA THR A 29 -24.10 -2.88 -17.66
C THR A 29 -23.15 -4.08 -17.62
N PRO A 30 -23.62 -5.32 -17.34
CA PRO A 30 -22.77 -6.50 -17.44
C PRO A 30 -22.17 -6.66 -18.84
N GLY A 31 -20.86 -6.92 -18.92
CA GLY A 31 -20.13 -7.08 -20.18
C GLY A 31 -19.68 -5.77 -20.84
N GLU A 32 -20.00 -4.61 -20.26
CA GLU A 32 -19.51 -3.31 -20.72
C GLU A 32 -18.51 -2.72 -19.72
N ALA A 33 -17.69 -1.76 -20.19
CA ALA A 33 -16.82 -0.98 -19.33
C ALA A 33 -17.66 -0.27 -18.24
N PRO A 34 -17.31 -0.38 -16.95
CA PRO A 34 -18.09 0.25 -15.90
C PRO A 34 -18.03 1.79 -16.04
N PRO A 35 -19.10 2.51 -15.70
CA PRO A 35 -19.08 3.97 -15.76
C PRO A 35 -18.09 4.52 -14.73
N VAL A 36 -17.34 5.55 -15.13
CA VAL A 36 -16.26 6.14 -14.35
C VAL A 36 -16.51 7.64 -14.15
N ARG A 37 -16.13 8.15 -12.97
CA ARG A 37 -15.99 9.59 -12.71
C ARG A 37 -14.66 9.88 -12.02
N VAL A 38 -13.89 10.81 -12.56
CA VAL A 38 -12.77 11.44 -11.86
C VAL A 38 -13.36 12.47 -10.88
N TYR A 39 -13.33 12.17 -9.59
CA TYR A 39 -13.92 13.04 -8.56
C TYR A 39 -12.88 13.90 -7.85
N ASN A 40 -11.60 13.52 -7.95
CA ASN A 40 -10.49 14.21 -7.30
C ASN A 40 -9.25 14.19 -8.21
N ALA A 41 -9.34 14.90 -9.33
CA ALA A 41 -8.27 14.98 -10.32
C ALA A 41 -6.91 15.43 -9.75
N PRO A 42 -6.80 16.38 -8.79
CA PRO A 42 -5.51 16.81 -8.25
C PRO A 42 -4.62 15.71 -7.66
N VAL A 43 -5.19 14.57 -7.23
CA VAL A 43 -4.42 13.38 -6.79
C VAL A 43 -3.49 12.89 -7.88
N LEU A 44 -3.91 12.97 -9.15
CA LEU A 44 -3.15 12.45 -10.28
C LEU A 44 -1.85 13.20 -10.53
N ALA A 45 -1.66 14.38 -9.92
CA ALA A 45 -0.38 15.10 -9.92
C ALA A 45 0.76 14.32 -9.23
N ALA A 46 0.41 13.31 -8.41
CA ALA A 46 1.36 12.41 -7.75
C ALA A 46 1.93 11.33 -8.69
N LEU A 47 1.34 11.13 -9.88
CA LEU A 47 1.96 10.27 -10.89
C LEU A 47 3.31 10.86 -11.29
N PRO A 48 4.39 10.07 -11.35
CA PRO A 48 5.64 10.54 -11.92
C PRO A 48 5.51 10.84 -13.42
N HIS A 49 6.49 11.59 -13.94
CA HIS A 49 6.67 11.66 -15.38
C HIS A 49 7.11 10.29 -15.90
N PRO A 50 6.51 9.79 -17.00
CA PRO A 50 6.97 8.58 -17.65
C PRO A 50 8.45 8.66 -18.01
N ASP A 51 9.17 7.57 -17.77
CA ASP A 51 10.57 7.42 -18.18
C ASP A 51 10.74 6.12 -18.99
N GLY A 52 11.69 6.10 -19.93
CA GLY A 52 11.94 4.91 -20.75
C GLY A 52 12.44 3.72 -19.95
N GLY A 53 12.97 3.97 -18.75
CA GLY A 53 13.38 2.92 -17.82
C GLY A 53 12.24 2.35 -16.97
N ASP A 54 11.02 2.85 -17.06
CA ASP A 54 9.90 2.39 -16.21
C ASP A 54 9.68 0.87 -16.33
N LEU A 55 9.33 0.25 -15.21
CA LEU A 55 8.96 -1.16 -15.11
C LEU A 55 7.57 -1.31 -14.48
N PHE A 56 6.85 -2.36 -14.87
CA PHE A 56 5.53 -2.71 -14.34
C PHE A 56 5.62 -4.12 -13.83
N PHE A 57 5.43 -4.28 -12.53
CA PHE A 57 5.91 -5.45 -11.78
C PHE A 57 4.76 -6.14 -11.06
N ASP A 58 4.86 -7.47 -10.95
CA ASP A 58 3.94 -8.31 -10.18
C ASP A 58 4.62 -9.61 -9.73
N PHE A 59 4.12 -10.19 -8.63
CA PHE A 59 4.58 -11.47 -8.08
C PHE A 59 3.54 -12.57 -8.27
N GLU A 60 4.00 -13.79 -8.55
CA GLU A 60 3.21 -14.99 -8.26
C GLU A 60 3.84 -15.77 -7.12
N GLY A 61 2.99 -16.25 -6.21
CA GLY A 61 3.44 -17.02 -5.06
C GLY A 61 2.45 -18.10 -4.63
N ASP A 62 2.98 -19.07 -3.89
CA ASP A 62 2.24 -20.12 -3.21
C ASP A 62 2.41 -19.94 -1.69
N PRO A 63 1.40 -19.42 -0.98
CA PRO A 63 1.46 -19.21 0.48
C PRO A 63 1.51 -20.52 1.28
N LEU A 64 1.15 -21.66 0.67
CA LEU A 64 1.13 -22.97 1.32
C LEU A 64 2.43 -23.76 1.11
N TYR A 65 3.32 -23.26 0.25
CA TYR A 65 4.60 -23.91 0.00
C TYR A 65 5.46 -23.96 1.27
N THR A 66 6.11 -25.09 1.49
CA THR A 66 7.05 -25.29 2.60
C THR A 66 8.11 -26.34 2.25
N GLU A 67 9.23 -26.29 2.97
CA GLU A 67 10.35 -27.22 2.81
C GLU A 67 10.79 -27.80 4.15
N GLY A 68 11.43 -28.97 4.10
CA GLY A 68 12.05 -29.60 5.26
C GLY A 68 11.05 -29.88 6.38
N ALA A 69 11.32 -29.34 7.57
CA ALA A 69 10.52 -29.59 8.78
C ALA A 69 9.21 -28.77 8.86
N GLY A 70 8.91 -27.90 7.88
CA GLY A 70 7.67 -27.12 7.89
C GLY A 70 7.72 -25.86 8.76
N GLU A 71 8.91 -25.36 9.07
CA GLU A 71 9.09 -24.19 9.96
C GLU A 71 8.90 -22.84 9.24
N ARG A 72 8.88 -22.84 7.91
CA ARG A 72 8.71 -21.65 7.06
C ARG A 72 7.70 -21.94 5.95
N TRP A 73 6.91 -20.93 5.61
CA TRP A 73 5.80 -21.04 4.66
C TRP A 73 5.85 -19.88 3.66
N GLY A 74 5.34 -20.13 2.46
CA GLY A 74 5.21 -19.15 1.40
C GLY A 74 6.43 -19.10 0.48
N LEU A 75 6.20 -19.27 -0.82
CA LEU A 75 7.20 -19.15 -1.89
C LEU A 75 6.68 -18.20 -2.96
N ASP A 76 7.46 -17.18 -3.29
CA ASP A 76 7.27 -16.31 -4.45
C ASP A 76 8.03 -16.93 -5.62
N TYR A 77 7.30 -17.67 -6.46
CA TYR A 77 7.93 -18.50 -7.49
C TYR A 77 8.19 -17.77 -8.80
N LEU A 78 7.58 -16.60 -9.00
CA LEU A 78 7.77 -15.78 -10.19
C LEU A 78 7.77 -14.29 -9.84
N PHE A 79 8.83 -13.62 -10.29
CA PHE A 79 9.03 -12.17 -10.23
C PHE A 79 8.95 -11.68 -11.68
N GLY A 80 7.78 -11.23 -12.12
CA GLY A 80 7.60 -10.79 -13.49
C GLY A 80 7.52 -9.28 -13.61
N MET A 81 7.98 -8.79 -14.74
CA MET A 81 7.85 -7.40 -15.10
C MET A 81 7.77 -7.21 -16.59
N VAL A 82 7.06 -6.16 -17.01
CA VAL A 82 7.22 -5.62 -18.36
C VAL A 82 7.87 -4.25 -18.32
N ASP A 83 8.63 -3.92 -19.36
CA ASP A 83 9.13 -2.57 -19.55
C ASP A 83 8.11 -1.65 -20.23
N ALA A 84 8.48 -0.39 -20.46
CA ALA A 84 7.65 0.60 -21.16
C ALA A 84 7.24 0.20 -22.60
N ASN A 85 7.89 -0.79 -23.22
CA ASN A 85 7.56 -1.35 -24.53
C ASN A 85 6.75 -2.66 -24.42
N ALA A 86 6.31 -3.02 -23.21
CA ALA A 86 5.67 -4.29 -22.89
C ALA A 86 6.55 -5.53 -23.11
N GLU A 87 7.89 -5.39 -23.08
CA GLU A 87 8.81 -6.53 -23.13
C GLU A 87 8.88 -7.21 -21.77
N PHE A 88 8.54 -8.51 -21.72
CA PHE A 88 8.44 -9.28 -20.48
C PHE A 88 9.78 -9.86 -20.05
N THR A 89 10.10 -9.69 -18.77
CA THR A 89 11.23 -10.31 -18.07
C THR A 89 10.70 -11.02 -16.84
N ALA A 90 11.21 -12.22 -16.57
CA ALA A 90 10.78 -13.06 -15.46
C ALA A 90 11.97 -13.69 -14.74
N PHE A 91 11.95 -13.70 -13.41
CA PHE A 91 12.85 -14.50 -12.58
C PHE A 91 12.04 -15.56 -11.83
N TRP A 92 12.41 -16.83 -12.01
CA TRP A 92 11.71 -17.96 -11.42
C TRP A 92 12.49 -18.54 -10.23
N GLY A 93 11.76 -18.93 -9.17
CA GLY A 93 12.29 -19.60 -8.00
C GLY A 93 11.39 -20.77 -7.58
N HIS A 94 11.87 -22.01 -7.66
CA HIS A 94 11.04 -23.19 -7.37
C HIS A 94 11.24 -23.83 -5.99
N ASP A 95 12.10 -23.21 -5.21
CA ASP A 95 12.46 -23.52 -3.82
C ASP A 95 13.01 -22.24 -3.16
N PHE A 96 13.18 -22.24 -1.84
CA PHE A 96 13.65 -21.07 -1.09
C PHE A 96 15.04 -20.61 -1.53
N ALA A 97 15.91 -21.52 -1.97
CA ALA A 97 17.24 -21.15 -2.45
C ALA A 97 17.16 -20.45 -3.82
N ALA A 98 16.32 -20.95 -4.72
CA ALA A 98 16.07 -20.38 -6.03
C ALA A 98 15.29 -19.07 -5.94
N GLU A 99 14.35 -18.93 -5.01
CA GLU A 99 13.66 -17.67 -4.69
C GLU A 99 14.65 -16.60 -4.23
N ARG A 100 15.60 -16.94 -3.36
CA ARG A 100 16.68 -16.03 -2.98
C ARG A 100 17.49 -15.57 -4.19
N LEU A 101 17.88 -16.49 -5.07
CA LEU A 101 18.62 -16.16 -6.30
C LEU A 101 17.79 -15.28 -7.25
N ALA A 102 16.48 -15.52 -7.34
CA ALA A 102 15.57 -14.70 -8.13
C ALA A 102 15.49 -13.27 -7.58
N LEU A 103 15.42 -13.09 -6.26
CA LEU A 103 15.48 -11.78 -5.62
C LEU A 103 16.80 -11.06 -5.92
N GLU A 104 17.94 -11.73 -5.76
CA GLU A 104 19.26 -11.15 -6.07
C GLU A 104 19.36 -10.73 -7.54
N ALA A 105 18.87 -11.56 -8.46
CA ALA A 105 18.84 -11.27 -9.89
C ALA A 105 17.92 -10.08 -10.22
N PHE A 106 16.74 -10.02 -9.62
CA PHE A 106 15.80 -8.90 -9.74
C PHE A 106 16.44 -7.58 -9.30
N LEU A 107 17.05 -7.55 -8.11
CA LEU A 107 17.68 -6.33 -7.59
C LEU A 107 18.87 -5.89 -8.44
N ALA A 108 19.68 -6.84 -8.93
CA ALA A 108 20.76 -6.55 -9.85
C ALA A 108 20.25 -5.95 -11.17
N PHE A 109 19.17 -6.50 -11.74
CA PHE A 109 18.52 -5.97 -12.94
C PHE A 109 18.00 -4.55 -12.73
N VAL A 110 17.28 -4.29 -11.63
CA VAL A 110 16.79 -2.95 -11.29
C VAL A 110 17.94 -1.97 -11.12
N LYS A 111 19.02 -2.37 -10.46
CA LYS A 111 20.21 -1.52 -10.26
C LYS A 111 20.88 -1.11 -11.57
N GLU A 112 21.09 -2.06 -12.48
CA GLU A 112 21.64 -1.81 -13.82
C GLU A 112 20.74 -0.84 -14.60
N ARG A 113 19.43 -1.08 -14.56
CA ARG A 113 18.44 -0.25 -15.26
C ARG A 113 18.39 1.17 -14.70
N ARG A 114 18.41 1.35 -13.37
CA ARG A 114 18.45 2.68 -12.73
C ARG A 114 19.71 3.48 -13.06
N ALA A 115 20.85 2.81 -13.27
CA ALA A 115 22.07 3.48 -13.70
C ALA A 115 21.91 4.12 -15.10
N GLN A 116 21.12 3.50 -15.97
CA GLN A 116 20.81 4.01 -17.32
C GLN A 116 19.65 5.02 -17.31
N TYR A 117 18.67 4.81 -16.44
CA TYR A 117 17.44 5.61 -16.33
C TYR A 117 17.25 6.12 -14.89
N PRO A 118 17.95 7.20 -14.46
CA PRO A 118 17.90 7.64 -13.06
C PRO A 118 16.54 8.12 -12.55
N ARG A 119 15.58 8.37 -13.45
CA ARG A 119 14.21 8.80 -13.13
C ARG A 119 13.17 7.69 -13.33
N MET A 120 13.59 6.46 -13.58
CA MET A 120 12.66 5.35 -13.73
C MET A 120 11.90 5.08 -12.44
N HIS A 121 10.67 4.60 -12.59
CA HIS A 121 9.85 4.08 -11.50
C HIS A 121 9.47 2.62 -11.77
N ILE A 122 9.15 1.91 -10.70
CA ILE A 122 8.58 0.55 -10.75
C ILE A 122 7.15 0.67 -10.28
N TYR A 123 6.20 0.48 -11.19
CA TYR A 123 4.78 0.58 -10.92
C TYR A 123 4.21 -0.77 -10.57
N HIS A 124 3.27 -0.75 -9.64
CA HIS A 124 2.60 -1.95 -9.19
C HIS A 124 1.16 -1.68 -8.72
N TYR A 125 0.38 -2.73 -8.46
CA TYR A 125 -1.04 -2.62 -8.10
C TYR A 125 -1.40 -3.53 -6.93
N ALA A 126 -0.88 -3.21 -5.75
CA ALA A 126 -1.36 -3.71 -4.47
C ALA A 126 -0.59 -3.01 -3.34
N ALA A 127 -1.31 -2.65 -2.29
CA ALA A 127 -0.73 -2.07 -1.07
C ALA A 127 0.31 -2.99 -0.38
N TYR A 128 0.30 -4.28 -0.72
CA TYR A 128 1.11 -5.31 -0.08
C TYR A 128 2.51 -5.46 -0.67
N GLU A 129 2.78 -5.06 -1.91
CA GLU A 129 4.05 -5.42 -2.58
C GLU A 129 5.29 -4.77 -1.96
N GLN A 130 5.21 -3.51 -1.52
CA GLN A 130 6.34 -2.85 -0.85
C GLN A 130 6.69 -3.54 0.47
N THR A 131 5.66 -3.90 1.24
CA THR A 131 5.82 -4.63 2.50
C THR A 131 6.30 -6.06 2.24
N HIS A 132 5.80 -6.66 1.16
CA HIS A 132 6.14 -8.02 0.74
C HIS A 132 7.59 -8.11 0.27
N LEU A 133 8.08 -7.18 -0.55
CA LEU A 133 9.47 -7.14 -1.00
C LEU A 133 10.43 -6.93 0.18
N LEU A 134 10.07 -6.10 1.16
CA LEU A 134 10.82 -5.98 2.42
C LEU A 134 10.81 -7.28 3.23
N ALA A 135 9.66 -7.93 3.36
CA ALA A 135 9.52 -9.19 4.08
C ALA A 135 10.32 -10.31 3.40
N LEU A 136 10.34 -10.34 2.07
CA LEU A 136 11.10 -11.26 1.24
C LEU A 136 12.61 -11.05 1.39
N ALA A 137 13.07 -9.80 1.33
CA ALA A 137 14.48 -9.45 1.57
C ALA A 137 14.93 -9.86 2.98
N ALA A 138 14.12 -9.56 4.01
CA ALA A 138 14.38 -9.94 5.38
C ALA A 138 14.33 -11.47 5.59
N ARG A 139 13.40 -12.17 4.92
CA ARG A 139 13.26 -13.64 4.97
C ARG A 139 14.51 -14.35 4.47
N HIS A 140 15.13 -13.82 3.41
CA HIS A 140 16.32 -14.39 2.79
C HIS A 140 17.64 -13.78 3.27
N GLY A 141 17.59 -12.67 4.00
CA GLY A 141 18.76 -11.95 4.49
C GLY A 141 19.60 -11.32 3.36
N VAL A 142 18.97 -10.96 2.24
CA VAL A 142 19.62 -10.36 1.08
C VAL A 142 18.82 -9.17 0.55
N GLY A 143 19.51 -8.17 0.01
CA GLY A 143 18.85 -7.07 -0.68
C GLY A 143 18.13 -6.04 0.21
N GLU A 144 18.24 -6.14 1.54
CA GLU A 144 17.55 -5.23 2.47
C GLU A 144 17.89 -3.75 2.19
N GLU A 145 19.18 -3.43 1.99
CA GLU A 145 19.63 -2.06 1.72
C GLU A 145 19.14 -1.54 0.35
N GLU A 146 19.17 -2.40 -0.67
CA GLU A 146 18.69 -2.09 -2.02
C GLU A 146 17.19 -1.81 -2.00
N VAL A 147 16.39 -2.68 -1.37
CA VAL A 147 14.93 -2.50 -1.25
C VAL A 147 14.60 -1.25 -0.44
N ASP A 148 15.28 -1.03 0.69
CA ASP A 148 15.13 0.19 1.48
C ASP A 148 15.47 1.45 0.67
N GLY A 149 16.49 1.38 -0.19
CA GLY A 149 16.86 2.45 -1.10
C GLY A 149 15.76 2.75 -2.12
N LEU A 150 15.18 1.72 -2.75
CA LEU A 150 14.07 1.89 -3.71
C LEU A 150 12.85 2.55 -3.07
N LEU A 151 12.51 2.17 -1.83
CA LEU A 151 11.41 2.76 -1.08
C LEU A 151 11.70 4.21 -0.66
N ARG A 152 12.91 4.46 -0.15
CA ARG A 152 13.34 5.80 0.28
C ARG A 152 13.37 6.78 -0.88
N ASP A 153 13.83 6.33 -2.04
CA ASP A 153 13.93 7.15 -3.25
C ASP A 153 12.59 7.32 -3.97
N GLY A 154 11.50 6.71 -3.47
CA GLY A 154 10.17 6.77 -4.09
C GLY A 154 10.09 6.08 -5.45
N VAL A 155 10.96 5.10 -5.72
CA VAL A 155 11.02 4.38 -7.01
C VAL A 155 9.80 3.48 -7.18
N LEU A 156 9.31 2.87 -6.09
CA LEU A 156 8.13 2.01 -6.10
C LEU A 156 6.85 2.85 -6.03
N VAL A 157 6.00 2.74 -7.05
CA VAL A 157 4.78 3.52 -7.21
C VAL A 157 3.56 2.61 -7.19
N ASP A 158 2.81 2.67 -6.10
CA ASP A 158 1.54 1.96 -5.95
C ASP A 158 0.40 2.72 -6.63
N LEU A 159 -0.15 2.14 -7.70
CA LEU A 159 -1.25 2.75 -8.45
C LEU A 159 -2.62 2.58 -7.77
N TYR A 160 -2.77 1.62 -6.85
CA TYR A 160 -4.06 1.33 -6.22
C TYR A 160 -4.62 2.51 -5.40
N PRO A 161 -3.84 3.15 -4.50
CA PRO A 161 -4.29 4.33 -3.78
C PRO A 161 -4.63 5.50 -4.71
N LEU A 162 -3.88 5.68 -5.81
CA LEU A 162 -4.15 6.72 -6.80
C LEU A 162 -5.50 6.51 -7.47
N VAL A 163 -5.80 5.28 -7.92
CA VAL A 163 -7.11 4.94 -8.50
C VAL A 163 -8.22 5.21 -7.49
N ARG A 164 -8.12 4.67 -6.27
CA ARG A 164 -9.16 4.78 -5.24
C ARG A 164 -9.46 6.23 -4.87
N LYS A 165 -8.44 7.09 -4.86
CA LYS A 165 -8.56 8.50 -4.49
C LYS A 165 -8.98 9.40 -5.62
N ALA A 166 -8.56 9.13 -6.86
CA ALA A 166 -8.86 10.00 -8.00
C ALA A 166 -10.20 9.67 -8.65
N VAL A 167 -10.58 8.38 -8.62
CA VAL A 167 -11.62 7.83 -9.49
C VAL A 167 -12.68 7.09 -8.68
N ARG A 168 -13.96 7.34 -9.03
CA ARG A 168 -15.09 6.48 -8.65
C ARG A 168 -15.50 5.62 -9.83
N VAL A 169 -15.59 4.32 -9.61
CA VAL A 169 -15.93 3.34 -10.65
C VAL A 169 -17.23 2.63 -10.29
N GLY A 170 -18.12 2.44 -11.26
CA GLY A 170 -19.37 1.69 -11.12
C GLY A 170 -19.21 0.19 -10.85
N SER A 171 -17.99 -0.27 -10.59
CA SER A 171 -17.71 -1.64 -10.15
C SER A 171 -18.01 -1.81 -8.65
N ARG A 172 -18.18 -3.08 -8.23
CA ARG A 172 -18.27 -3.45 -6.79
C ARG A 172 -16.90 -3.68 -6.14
N SER A 173 -15.85 -3.75 -6.95
CA SER A 173 -14.47 -3.96 -6.49
C SER A 173 -13.52 -3.08 -7.29
N TYR A 174 -12.44 -2.63 -6.63
CA TYR A 174 -11.33 -1.91 -7.24
C TYR A 174 -10.12 -2.84 -7.47
N SER A 175 -10.30 -4.17 -7.49
CA SER A 175 -9.26 -5.07 -7.99
C SER A 175 -8.95 -4.75 -9.44
N ILE A 176 -7.69 -4.89 -9.85
CA ILE A 176 -7.24 -4.55 -11.21
C ILE A 176 -8.10 -5.25 -12.27
N LYS A 177 -8.44 -6.52 -12.05
CA LYS A 177 -9.34 -7.35 -12.89
C LYS A 177 -10.70 -6.70 -13.17
N LYS A 178 -11.27 -5.99 -12.19
CA LYS A 178 -12.56 -5.31 -12.37
C LYS A 178 -12.44 -3.94 -13.00
N LEU A 179 -11.22 -3.42 -13.14
CA LEU A 179 -10.91 -2.17 -13.81
C LEU A 179 -10.43 -2.38 -15.25
N GLU A 180 -9.88 -3.55 -15.59
CA GLU A 180 -9.41 -3.92 -16.93
C GLU A 180 -10.32 -3.48 -18.09
N PRO A 181 -11.67 -3.61 -18.01
CA PRO A 181 -12.56 -3.11 -19.07
C PRO A 181 -12.42 -1.62 -19.41
N LEU A 182 -11.79 -0.82 -18.53
CA LEU A 182 -11.59 0.62 -18.73
C LEU A 182 -10.40 0.97 -19.62
N TYR A 183 -9.40 0.09 -19.69
CA TYR A 183 -8.09 0.40 -20.30
C TYR A 183 -7.48 -0.74 -21.12
N MET A 184 -7.96 -1.97 -20.99
CA MET A 184 -7.46 -3.11 -21.78
C MET A 184 -8.04 -3.18 -23.19
N GLY A 185 -9.12 -2.45 -23.48
CA GLY A 185 -9.78 -2.49 -24.78
C GLY A 185 -10.38 -3.88 -25.07
N THR A 186 -9.97 -4.49 -26.18
CA THR A 186 -10.44 -5.84 -26.59
C THR A 186 -9.58 -6.97 -26.02
N GLU A 187 -8.44 -6.67 -25.40
CA GLU A 187 -7.51 -7.65 -24.82
C GLU A 187 -7.91 -7.95 -23.37
N LEU A 188 -9.15 -8.36 -23.16
CA LEU A 188 -9.61 -8.81 -21.85
C LEU A 188 -9.25 -10.28 -21.65
N ARG A 189 -9.00 -10.69 -20.40
CA ARG A 189 -8.80 -12.10 -20.05
C ARG A 189 -9.93 -12.96 -20.63
N GLU A 190 -9.60 -14.06 -21.28
CA GLU A 190 -10.59 -14.96 -21.89
C GLU A 190 -11.44 -15.72 -20.85
N SER A 191 -11.05 -15.70 -19.57
CA SER A 191 -11.72 -16.40 -18.47
C SER A 191 -11.85 -15.52 -17.22
N GLU A 192 -13.04 -15.48 -16.62
CA GLU A 192 -13.26 -14.92 -15.27
C GLU A 192 -12.68 -15.83 -14.15
N VAL A 193 -12.29 -17.06 -14.49
CA VAL A 193 -12.02 -18.13 -13.52
C VAL A 193 -10.57 -18.15 -13.06
N THR A 194 -9.58 -17.76 -13.90
CA THR A 194 -8.14 -17.71 -13.54
C THR A 194 -7.89 -16.67 -12.43
N ASN A 195 -8.05 -17.13 -11.20
CA ASN A 195 -7.85 -16.39 -9.97
C ASN A 195 -6.52 -16.83 -9.31
N GLY A 196 -6.05 -16.10 -8.29
CA GLY A 196 -4.79 -16.46 -7.63
C GLY A 196 -4.77 -17.84 -6.96
N ALA A 197 -5.93 -18.41 -6.59
CA ALA A 197 -6.00 -19.79 -6.08
C ALA A 197 -5.87 -20.84 -7.20
N ASP A 198 -6.30 -20.50 -8.41
CA ASP A 198 -6.13 -21.36 -9.58
C ASP A 198 -4.65 -21.38 -10.01
N SER A 199 -3.97 -20.23 -10.00
CA SER A 199 -2.52 -20.19 -10.30
C SER A 199 -1.69 -20.99 -9.30
N ILE A 200 -2.03 -20.94 -8.01
CA ILE A 200 -1.41 -21.80 -6.98
C ILE A 200 -1.61 -23.29 -7.30
N THR A 201 -2.83 -23.69 -7.70
CA THR A 201 -3.15 -25.09 -8.02
C THR A 201 -2.42 -25.55 -9.28
N GLU A 202 -2.37 -24.73 -10.32
CA GLU A 202 -1.64 -25.03 -11.56
C GLU A 202 -0.14 -25.13 -11.32
N TYR A 203 0.42 -24.23 -10.49
CA TYR A 203 1.81 -24.31 -10.08
C TYR A 203 2.12 -25.60 -9.32
N ALA A 204 1.30 -25.97 -8.32
CA ALA A 204 1.47 -27.22 -7.58
C ALA A 204 1.43 -28.44 -8.51
N ASN A 205 0.49 -28.49 -9.46
CA ASN A 205 0.41 -29.54 -10.47
C ASN A 205 1.68 -29.60 -11.35
N ALA A 206 2.20 -28.44 -11.78
CA ALA A 206 3.45 -28.37 -12.54
C ALA A 206 4.64 -28.92 -11.72
N ARG A 207 4.70 -28.60 -10.42
CA ARG A 207 5.73 -29.12 -9.51
C ARG A 207 5.64 -30.63 -9.32
N ASP A 208 4.44 -31.18 -9.17
CA ASP A 208 4.24 -32.64 -9.09
C ASP A 208 4.70 -33.34 -10.37
N LEU A 209 4.40 -32.77 -11.54
CA LEU A 209 4.85 -33.31 -12.83
C LEU A 209 6.38 -33.28 -12.96
N LEU A 210 7.03 -32.19 -12.54
CA LEU A 210 8.49 -32.10 -12.51
C LEU A 210 9.11 -33.13 -11.56
N ALA A 211 8.53 -33.33 -10.38
CA ALA A 211 8.98 -34.35 -9.43
C ALA A 211 8.86 -35.78 -9.99
N LEU A 212 7.91 -36.01 -10.90
CA LEU A 212 7.73 -37.26 -11.64
C LEU A 212 8.59 -37.37 -12.91
N GLY A 213 9.41 -36.37 -13.24
CA GLY A 213 10.22 -36.32 -14.45
C GLY A 213 9.44 -36.09 -15.74
N ARG A 214 8.22 -35.52 -15.65
CA ARG A 214 7.32 -35.23 -16.77
C ARG A 214 7.43 -33.78 -17.21
N GLU A 215 8.65 -33.35 -17.57
CA GLU A 215 8.96 -31.95 -17.92
C GLU A 215 8.11 -31.43 -19.08
N ASP A 216 7.89 -32.23 -20.12
CA ASP A 216 7.09 -31.86 -21.29
C ASP A 216 5.62 -31.52 -20.94
N GLU A 217 5.11 -32.05 -19.84
CA GLU A 217 3.75 -31.78 -19.36
C GLU A 217 3.70 -30.65 -18.33
N ALA A 218 4.79 -30.44 -17.59
CA ALA A 218 4.91 -29.35 -16.63
C ALA A 218 5.16 -28.00 -17.31
N GLN A 219 5.99 -27.98 -18.37
CA GLN A 219 6.41 -26.74 -19.02
C GLN A 219 5.23 -25.91 -19.55
N PRO A 220 4.21 -26.49 -20.22
CA PRO A 220 3.05 -25.71 -20.66
C PRO A 220 2.27 -25.05 -19.52
N LEU A 221 2.25 -25.65 -18.32
CA LEU A 221 1.62 -25.05 -17.14
C LEU A 221 2.45 -23.86 -16.62
N LEU A 222 3.77 -23.99 -16.56
CA LEU A 222 4.66 -22.90 -16.19
C LEU A 222 4.61 -21.75 -17.20
N ASP A 223 4.55 -22.05 -18.49
CA ASP A 223 4.40 -21.07 -19.56
C ASP A 223 3.08 -20.31 -19.41
N ALA A 224 1.98 -21.00 -19.11
CA ALA A 224 0.67 -20.39 -18.87
C ALA A 224 0.69 -19.45 -17.64
N LEU A 225 1.37 -19.84 -16.56
CA LEU A 225 1.58 -18.98 -15.39
C LEU A 225 2.41 -17.74 -15.75
N GLY A 226 3.45 -17.89 -16.58
CA GLY A 226 4.24 -16.78 -17.10
C GLY A 226 3.42 -15.83 -17.97
N ASP A 227 2.56 -16.36 -18.86
CA ASP A 227 1.64 -15.56 -19.69
C ASP A 227 0.60 -14.82 -18.85
N TYR A 228 0.08 -15.47 -17.80
CA TYR A 228 -0.84 -14.85 -16.83
C TYR A 228 -0.18 -13.66 -16.13
N ASN A 229 1.02 -13.86 -15.59
CA ASN A 229 1.74 -12.79 -14.90
C ASN A 229 2.17 -11.66 -15.86
N ARG A 230 2.57 -12.00 -17.09
CA ARG A 230 2.83 -11.00 -18.14
C ARG A 230 1.59 -10.14 -18.39
N TYR A 231 0.42 -10.75 -18.48
CA TYR A 231 -0.83 -10.00 -18.65
C TYR A 231 -1.07 -9.04 -17.48
N ASP A 232 -0.83 -9.46 -16.23
CA ASP A 232 -1.00 -8.62 -15.04
C ASP A 232 -0.03 -7.42 -15.05
N CYS A 233 1.23 -7.65 -15.46
CA CYS A 233 2.21 -6.58 -15.67
C CYS A 233 1.77 -5.59 -16.76
N VAL A 234 1.27 -6.08 -17.91
CA VAL A 234 0.73 -5.24 -19.01
C VAL A 234 -0.51 -4.48 -18.55
N SER A 235 -1.36 -5.09 -17.73
CA SER A 235 -2.55 -4.45 -17.16
C SER A 235 -2.16 -3.26 -16.29
N THR A 236 -1.13 -3.41 -15.45
CA THR A 236 -0.56 -2.32 -14.65
C THR A 236 0.02 -1.20 -15.52
N LEU A 237 0.71 -1.53 -16.61
CA LEU A 237 1.19 -0.56 -17.62
C LEU A 237 0.04 0.26 -18.21
N ARG A 238 -1.00 -0.42 -18.71
CA ARG A 238 -2.13 0.25 -19.34
C ARG A 238 -2.97 1.04 -18.35
N LEU A 239 -3.04 0.60 -17.09
CA LEU A 239 -3.66 1.37 -16.02
C LEU A 239 -2.89 2.67 -15.74
N ARG A 240 -1.55 2.62 -15.69
CA ARG A 240 -0.71 3.83 -15.56
C ARG A 240 -1.01 4.81 -16.68
N ASP A 241 -0.98 4.35 -17.93
CA ASP A 241 -1.27 5.18 -19.11
C ASP A 241 -2.68 5.76 -19.06
N TRP A 242 -3.67 4.94 -18.68
CA TRP A 242 -5.05 5.38 -18.52
C TRP A 242 -5.20 6.48 -17.45
N LEU A 243 -4.45 6.42 -16.35
CA LEU A 243 -4.45 7.47 -15.33
C LEU A 243 -3.79 8.77 -15.82
N LEU A 244 -2.73 8.67 -16.63
CA LEU A 244 -2.10 9.83 -17.27
C LEU A 244 -3.07 10.55 -18.21
N ASP A 245 -3.86 9.80 -18.99
CA ASP A 245 -4.90 10.38 -19.84
C ASP A 245 -5.95 11.12 -19.02
N ARG A 246 -6.40 10.54 -17.88
CA ARG A 246 -7.33 11.22 -16.97
C ARG A 246 -6.73 12.50 -16.37
N ALA A 247 -5.44 12.51 -16.05
CA ALA A 247 -4.75 13.73 -15.61
C ALA A 247 -4.77 14.80 -16.70
N ALA A 248 -4.39 14.44 -17.93
CA ALA A 248 -4.37 15.35 -19.06
C ALA A 248 -5.76 15.93 -19.38
N GLU A 249 -6.81 15.10 -19.41
CA GLU A 249 -8.19 15.52 -19.63
C GLU A 249 -8.71 16.51 -18.58
N ASN A 250 -8.20 16.41 -17.35
CA ASN A 250 -8.56 17.32 -16.25
C ASN A 250 -7.58 18.49 -16.09
N GLY A 251 -6.60 18.66 -16.99
CA GLY A 251 -5.61 19.73 -16.94
C GLY A 251 -4.66 19.64 -15.75
N ILE A 252 -4.42 18.43 -15.21
CA ILE A 252 -3.55 18.19 -14.06
C ILE A 252 -2.15 17.87 -14.56
N PRO A 253 -1.13 18.71 -14.27
CA PRO A 253 0.25 18.36 -14.54
C PRO A 253 0.72 17.25 -13.59
N VAL A 254 1.30 16.18 -14.15
CA VAL A 254 1.91 15.09 -13.39
C VAL A 254 3.33 15.46 -12.95
N GLY A 255 3.89 14.75 -11.96
CA GLY A 255 5.22 15.01 -11.43
C GLY A 255 5.33 16.28 -10.58
N THR A 256 4.21 16.91 -10.23
CA THR A 256 4.18 18.17 -9.48
C THR A 256 3.68 18.02 -8.04
N ALA A 257 3.41 16.80 -7.58
CA ALA A 257 3.19 16.58 -6.16
C ALA A 257 4.41 17.07 -5.35
N PRO A 258 4.23 17.78 -4.22
CA PRO A 258 5.32 18.02 -3.29
C PRO A 258 5.89 16.66 -2.90
N VAL A 259 7.16 16.45 -3.22
CA VAL A 259 7.93 15.33 -2.67
C VAL A 259 7.94 15.58 -1.18
N GLU A 260 7.26 14.72 -0.39
CA GLU A 260 7.56 14.67 1.03
C GLU A 260 9.03 14.29 1.12
N GLU A 261 9.86 15.21 1.59
CA GLU A 261 11.12 14.84 2.21
C GLU A 261 10.74 13.91 3.37
N LEU A 262 10.70 12.60 3.10
CA LEU A 262 10.79 11.60 4.15
C LEU A 262 12.05 11.99 4.91
N ASP A 263 11.91 12.36 6.19
CA ASP A 263 13.03 12.71 7.06
C ASP A 263 14.10 11.64 6.85
N VAL A 264 15.19 12.01 6.16
CA VAL A 264 16.24 11.07 5.78
C VAL A 264 16.76 10.51 7.10
N PRO A 265 16.56 9.21 7.39
CA PRO A 265 17.07 8.66 8.63
C PRO A 265 18.59 8.82 8.58
N PRO A 266 19.24 9.28 9.67
CA PRO A 266 20.70 9.36 9.69
C PRO A 266 21.31 7.99 9.36
N GLU A 267 22.48 8.01 8.69
CA GLU A 267 23.19 6.83 8.15
C GLU A 267 23.18 5.62 9.09
N GLU A 268 23.14 4.42 8.51
CA GLU A 268 23.30 3.18 9.26
C GLU A 268 24.57 3.21 10.10
N SER A 269 24.50 2.67 11.32
CA SER A 269 25.68 2.56 12.18
C SER A 269 26.74 1.69 11.49
N PRO A 270 27.95 2.21 11.20
CA PRO A 270 29.03 1.42 10.61
C PRO A 270 29.40 0.20 11.47
N LEU A 271 29.13 0.28 12.78
CA LEU A 271 29.30 -0.83 13.71
C LEU A 271 28.30 -1.96 13.43
N ARG A 272 27.04 -1.64 13.12
CA ARG A 272 26.03 -2.65 12.77
C ARG A 272 26.46 -3.42 11.53
N ALA A 273 26.83 -2.71 10.46
CA ALA A 273 27.26 -3.33 9.20
C ALA A 273 28.47 -4.25 9.43
N ALA A 274 29.46 -3.81 10.23
CA ALA A 274 30.61 -4.63 10.58
C ALA A 274 30.24 -5.90 11.36
N LEU A 275 29.30 -5.80 12.31
CA LEU A 275 28.84 -6.97 13.07
C LEU A 275 28.04 -7.95 12.21
N LEU A 276 27.20 -7.48 11.28
CA LEU A 276 26.50 -8.34 10.32
C LEU A 276 27.47 -9.05 9.38
N GLY A 277 28.45 -8.34 8.85
CA GLY A 277 29.52 -8.94 8.03
C GLY A 277 30.30 -10.01 8.79
N TYR A 278 30.57 -9.82 10.09
CA TYR A 278 31.19 -10.84 10.93
C TYR A 278 30.25 -12.03 11.21
N ALA A 279 28.97 -11.76 11.44
CA ALA A 279 27.96 -12.76 11.77
C ALA A 279 27.64 -13.70 10.60
N GLY A 280 27.94 -13.28 9.36
CA GLY A 280 27.78 -14.08 8.15
C GLY A 280 26.32 -14.36 7.80
N ASP A 281 26.13 -15.23 6.81
CA ASP A 281 24.80 -15.61 6.30
C ASP A 281 23.92 -16.18 7.43
N PRO A 282 22.73 -15.59 7.70
CA PRO A 282 21.82 -16.11 8.71
C PRO A 282 21.31 -17.52 8.41
N LEU A 283 21.39 -17.97 7.15
CA LEU A 283 20.96 -19.29 6.68
C LEU A 283 22.10 -20.32 6.59
N ASP A 284 23.34 -19.94 6.94
CA ASP A 284 24.46 -20.89 6.94
C ASP A 284 24.21 -22.04 7.95
N PRO A 285 24.08 -23.30 7.49
CA PRO A 285 23.84 -24.45 8.37
C PRO A 285 25.02 -24.73 9.32
N HIS A 286 26.18 -24.12 9.07
CA HIS A 286 27.38 -24.24 9.89
C HIS A 286 27.64 -23.00 10.77
N ARG A 287 26.65 -22.10 10.89
CA ARG A 287 26.78 -20.89 11.70
C ARG A 287 27.07 -21.21 13.17
N THR A 288 28.15 -20.65 13.70
CA THR A 288 28.56 -20.87 15.08
C THR A 288 27.69 -20.11 16.08
N PRO A 289 27.60 -20.57 17.35
CA PRO A 289 26.90 -19.85 18.41
C PRO A 289 27.37 -18.40 18.58
N ASP A 290 28.68 -18.15 18.46
CA ASP A 290 29.25 -16.80 18.58
C ASP A 290 28.78 -15.89 17.44
N ARG A 291 28.70 -16.40 16.21
CA ARG A 291 28.17 -15.65 15.07
C ARG A 291 26.67 -15.34 15.23
N ALA A 292 25.90 -16.29 15.76
CA ALA A 292 24.50 -16.06 16.09
C ALA A 292 24.35 -14.99 17.19
N ALA A 293 25.17 -15.01 18.23
CA ALA A 293 25.18 -14.02 19.30
C ALA A 293 25.56 -12.62 18.78
N VAL A 294 26.53 -12.51 17.88
CA VAL A 294 26.91 -11.24 17.26
C VAL A 294 25.79 -10.69 16.38
N ALA A 295 25.05 -11.53 15.65
CA ALA A 295 23.86 -11.08 14.93
C ALA A 295 22.75 -10.56 15.85
N LEU A 296 22.54 -11.21 17.00
CA LEU A 296 21.60 -10.70 18.01
C LEU A 296 22.03 -9.33 18.55
N ALA A 297 23.33 -9.14 18.81
CA ALA A 297 23.87 -7.85 19.23
C ALA A 297 23.71 -6.78 18.13
N ALA A 298 23.97 -7.14 16.86
CA ALA A 298 23.76 -6.26 15.72
C ALA A 298 22.29 -5.85 15.57
N ALA A 299 21.35 -6.77 15.85
CA ALA A 299 19.92 -6.49 15.83
C ALA A 299 19.46 -5.52 16.95
N ALA A 300 20.17 -5.47 18.08
CA ALA A 300 19.87 -4.51 19.14
C ALA A 300 20.32 -3.08 18.80
N ILE A 301 21.36 -2.93 17.96
CA ILE A 301 21.81 -1.62 17.47
C ILE A 301 20.72 -1.04 16.55
N ASP A 302 20.46 0.27 16.71
CA ASP A 302 19.45 1.01 15.97
C ASP A 302 18.01 0.47 16.12
N PHE A 303 17.73 -0.40 17.12
CA PHE A 303 16.39 -0.98 17.34
C PHE A 303 15.30 0.09 17.43
N HIS A 304 15.46 1.07 18.34
CA HIS A 304 14.47 2.15 18.49
C HIS A 304 14.32 3.02 17.24
N ARG A 305 15.39 3.17 16.45
CA ARG A 305 15.34 3.87 15.15
C ARG A 305 14.49 3.09 14.15
N ARG A 306 14.74 1.78 14.02
CA ARG A 306 13.98 0.90 13.11
C ARG A 306 12.50 0.86 13.50
N GLU A 307 12.21 0.74 14.78
CA GLU A 307 10.83 0.81 15.30
C GLU A 307 10.14 2.14 14.97
N GLN A 308 10.83 3.28 15.13
CA GLN A 308 10.26 4.60 14.80
C GLN A 308 10.11 4.82 13.29
N LYS A 309 11.04 4.30 12.47
CA LYS A 309 10.94 4.32 11.01
C LYS A 309 9.68 3.59 10.55
N THR A 310 9.45 2.38 11.07
CA THR A 310 8.25 1.57 10.79
C THR A 310 6.96 2.31 11.17
N PHE A 311 6.94 3.00 12.32
CA PHE A 311 5.79 3.80 12.73
C PHE A 311 5.46 4.91 11.74
N TRP A 312 6.44 5.73 11.36
CA TRP A 312 6.20 6.87 10.47
C TRP A 312 5.89 6.44 9.04
N GLN A 313 6.57 5.42 8.52
CA GLN A 313 6.22 4.81 7.24
C GLN A 313 4.76 4.33 7.24
N SER A 314 4.35 3.62 8.30
CA SER A 314 2.96 3.18 8.45
C SER A 314 2.00 4.36 8.58
N HIS A 315 2.37 5.42 9.30
CA HIS A 315 1.53 6.62 9.45
C HIS A 315 1.28 7.30 8.10
N TYR A 316 2.35 7.61 7.34
CA TYR A 316 2.24 8.26 6.04
C TYR A 316 1.52 7.37 5.02
N ALA A 317 1.76 6.05 5.04
CA ALA A 317 1.01 5.10 4.23
C ALA A 317 -0.50 5.20 4.51
N ARG A 318 -0.95 5.31 5.77
CA ARG A 318 -2.38 5.45 6.13
C ARG A 318 -3.02 6.78 5.69
N LEU A 319 -2.23 7.84 5.53
CA LEU A 319 -2.72 9.09 4.93
C LEU A 319 -3.05 8.92 3.44
N ILE A 320 -2.52 7.85 2.83
CA ILE A 320 -2.61 7.59 1.40
C ILE A 320 -3.51 6.41 1.07
N GLN A 321 -3.34 5.28 1.75
CA GLN A 321 -4.06 4.04 1.48
C GLN A 321 -5.53 4.13 1.96
N PRO A 322 -6.48 3.45 1.29
CA PRO A 322 -7.86 3.35 1.77
C PRO A 322 -7.94 2.81 3.21
N ILE A 323 -8.93 3.27 4.00
CA ILE A 323 -9.07 2.89 5.42
C ILE A 323 -9.19 1.37 5.57
N GLU A 324 -9.88 0.72 4.64
CA GLU A 324 -10.13 -0.73 4.68
C GLU A 324 -8.85 -1.57 4.66
N GLU A 325 -7.75 -1.06 4.09
CA GLU A 325 -6.46 -1.76 4.04
C GLU A 325 -5.78 -1.82 5.41
N TRP A 326 -6.09 -0.89 6.31
CA TRP A 326 -5.39 -0.72 7.58
C TRP A 326 -6.31 -0.59 8.80
N ALA A 327 -7.63 -0.65 8.63
CA ALA A 327 -8.62 -0.57 9.70
C ALA A 327 -8.42 -1.62 10.79
N GLU A 328 -7.94 -2.80 10.41
CA GLU A 328 -7.65 -3.91 11.32
C GLU A 328 -6.25 -3.81 11.96
N THR A 329 -5.52 -2.70 11.76
CA THR A 329 -4.23 -2.51 12.40
C THR A 329 -4.41 -2.21 13.89
N ARG A 330 -3.57 -2.81 14.73
CA ARG A 330 -3.55 -2.52 16.17
C ARG A 330 -3.37 -1.01 16.43
N ASP A 331 -4.07 -0.52 17.45
CA ASP A 331 -4.13 0.87 17.90
C ASP A 331 -4.71 1.85 16.86
N VAL A 332 -5.55 1.36 15.95
CA VAL A 332 -6.34 2.16 14.99
C VAL A 332 -7.83 2.00 15.27
N LEU A 333 -8.56 3.12 15.21
CA LEU A 333 -10.02 3.13 15.16
C LEU A 333 -10.50 3.61 13.79
N ALA A 334 -11.15 2.72 13.03
CA ALA A 334 -11.94 3.13 11.86
C ALA A 334 -13.28 3.69 12.34
N VAL A 335 -13.53 4.97 12.08
CA VAL A 335 -14.69 5.69 12.63
C VAL A 335 -15.92 5.46 11.76
N ASP A 336 -16.95 4.84 12.34
CA ASP A 336 -18.23 4.63 11.68
C ASP A 336 -19.19 5.82 11.90
N THR A 337 -19.17 6.41 13.11
CA THR A 337 -20.04 7.55 13.46
C THR A 337 -19.31 8.58 14.32
N VAL A 338 -19.70 9.84 14.16
CA VAL A 338 -19.17 10.99 14.90
C VAL A 338 -20.32 11.78 15.50
N ARG A 339 -20.26 12.03 16.82
CA ARG A 339 -21.20 12.93 17.51
C ARG A 339 -20.45 14.08 18.14
N VAL A 340 -20.85 15.32 17.84
CA VAL A 340 -20.32 16.51 18.52
C VAL A 340 -20.85 16.53 19.95
N VAL A 341 -19.95 16.40 20.92
CA VAL A 341 -20.26 16.48 22.36
C VAL A 341 -20.31 17.95 22.79
N ARG A 342 -19.31 18.72 22.35
CA ARG A 342 -19.23 20.17 22.55
C ARG A 342 -18.62 20.79 21.29
N ASP A 343 -19.39 21.65 20.62
CA ASP A 343 -18.93 22.37 19.43
C ASP A 343 -17.86 23.42 19.81
N TRP A 344 -17.20 24.01 18.81
CA TRP A 344 -16.08 24.94 18.99
C TRP A 344 -16.31 25.95 20.13
N TYR A 345 -15.45 25.87 21.14
CA TYR A 345 -15.49 26.67 22.35
C TYR A 345 -14.09 27.14 22.74
N GLN A 346 -14.03 28.25 23.48
CA GLN A 346 -12.80 28.78 24.08
C GLN A 346 -13.06 29.03 25.56
N ASP A 347 -12.39 28.29 26.44
CA ASP A 347 -12.47 28.52 27.89
C ASP A 347 -11.60 29.73 28.30
N ASP A 348 -11.95 30.34 29.44
CA ASP A 348 -11.21 31.47 30.00
C ASP A 348 -9.71 31.14 30.19
N GLY A 349 -8.86 31.99 29.61
CA GLY A 349 -7.40 31.85 29.65
C GLY A 349 -6.80 30.97 28.54
N GLN A 350 -7.61 30.31 27.72
CA GLN A 350 -7.13 29.62 26.51
C GLN A 350 -7.12 30.57 25.32
N ARG A 351 -6.13 30.39 24.41
CA ARG A 351 -5.96 31.22 23.20
C ARG A 351 -6.43 30.54 21.91
N VAL A 352 -6.82 29.27 21.99
CA VAL A 352 -7.14 28.42 20.83
C VAL A 352 -8.46 27.71 21.10
N GLU A 353 -9.40 27.83 20.17
CA GLU A 353 -10.69 27.11 20.22
C GLU A 353 -10.51 25.61 20.17
N ARG A 354 -11.45 24.88 20.76
CA ARG A 354 -11.44 23.42 20.86
C ARG A 354 -12.83 22.88 20.65
N ARG A 355 -12.94 21.64 20.19
CA ARG A 355 -14.22 20.91 20.18
C ARG A 355 -14.01 19.50 20.69
N GLU A 356 -15.09 18.91 21.18
CA GLU A 356 -15.12 17.55 21.71
C GLU A 356 -16.04 16.68 20.86
N LEU A 357 -15.51 15.55 20.41
CA LEU A 357 -16.19 14.61 19.54
C LEU A 357 -16.23 13.24 20.21
N LEU A 358 -17.38 12.59 20.19
CA LEU A 358 -17.51 11.16 20.47
C LEU A 358 -17.37 10.40 19.15
N LEU A 359 -16.37 9.54 19.09
CA LEU A 359 -16.08 8.67 17.94
C LEU A 359 -16.48 7.24 18.30
N SER A 360 -17.29 6.62 17.46
CA SER A 360 -17.67 5.21 17.59
C SER A 360 -17.35 4.49 16.28
N GLY A 361 -16.83 3.28 16.39
CA GLY A 361 -16.39 2.50 15.23
C GLY A 361 -15.70 1.21 15.61
N ARG A 362 -14.89 0.67 14.70
CA ARG A 362 -14.19 -0.61 14.87
C ARG A 362 -12.71 -0.38 15.17
N TRP A 363 -12.26 -0.98 16.27
CA TRP A 363 -10.84 -1.04 16.62
C TRP A 363 -10.18 -2.23 15.95
N GLY A 364 -8.95 -2.04 15.48
CA GLY A 364 -8.13 -3.17 15.05
C GLY A 364 -7.86 -4.14 16.21
N PRO A 365 -7.71 -5.45 15.96
CA PRO A 365 -7.48 -6.44 17.00
C PRO A 365 -6.28 -6.12 17.90
N GLY A 366 -6.45 -6.30 19.22
CA GLY A 366 -5.40 -6.05 20.22
C GLY A 366 -5.13 -4.58 20.56
N SER A 367 -5.97 -3.66 20.07
CA SER A 367 -5.92 -2.25 20.43
C SER A 367 -6.25 -2.01 21.90
N ALA A 368 -5.59 -1.03 22.51
CA ALA A 368 -5.90 -0.62 23.87
C ALA A 368 -6.14 0.90 23.94
N VAL A 369 -7.34 1.30 24.34
CA VAL A 369 -7.69 2.72 24.47
C VAL A 369 -6.95 3.33 25.65
N ARG A 370 -6.19 4.40 25.37
CA ARG A 370 -5.47 5.17 26.40
C ARG A 370 -6.01 6.58 26.47
N VAL A 371 -6.59 6.93 27.61
CA VAL A 371 -6.99 8.31 27.93
C VAL A 371 -5.74 9.11 28.29
N SER A 372 -5.48 10.17 27.54
CA SER A 372 -4.37 11.09 27.76
C SER A 372 -4.74 12.48 27.29
N GLU A 373 -4.61 13.45 28.21
CA GLU A 373 -4.72 14.87 27.87
C GLU A 373 -3.41 15.47 27.33
N ARG A 374 -2.30 14.74 27.42
CA ARG A 374 -0.96 15.22 27.04
C ARG A 374 -0.45 14.46 25.83
N GLY A 375 -0.85 14.91 24.65
CA GLY A 375 -0.56 14.23 23.39
C GLY A 375 -1.34 12.92 23.27
N GLY A 376 -1.66 12.56 22.04
CA GLY A 376 -2.49 11.40 21.76
C GLY A 376 -2.40 10.97 20.31
N PRO A 377 -3.34 10.15 19.85
CA PRO A 377 -3.36 9.62 18.49
C PRO A 377 -3.62 10.72 17.45
N PHE A 378 -3.51 10.35 16.18
CA PHE A 378 -3.75 11.24 15.05
C PHE A 378 -5.20 11.10 14.61
N LEU A 379 -5.96 12.18 14.70
CA LEU A 379 -7.28 12.27 14.11
C LEU A 379 -7.17 12.56 12.61
N LEU A 380 -7.73 11.69 11.77
CA LEU A 380 -7.65 11.76 10.31
C LEU A 380 -8.98 12.24 9.72
N TYR A 381 -8.88 13.10 8.70
CA TYR A 381 -10.03 13.55 7.89
C TYR A 381 -9.84 13.17 6.44
N GLU A 382 -10.92 12.73 5.79
CA GLU A 382 -10.90 12.43 4.37
C GLU A 382 -10.62 13.69 3.55
N PHE A 383 -9.86 13.54 2.47
CA PHE A 383 -9.58 14.64 1.55
C PHE A 383 -10.90 15.26 1.00
N PRO A 384 -11.02 16.60 0.88
CA PRO A 384 -9.96 17.61 1.04
C PRO A 384 -9.58 17.97 2.48
N GLY A 385 -10.34 17.46 3.45
CA GLY A 385 -10.17 17.76 4.86
C GLY A 385 -10.50 19.23 5.21
N PRO A 386 -10.62 19.53 6.51
CA PRO A 386 -10.96 20.88 6.98
C PRO A 386 -9.80 21.88 6.91
N PHE A 387 -8.56 21.43 6.71
CA PHE A 387 -7.38 22.29 6.74
C PHE A 387 -6.27 21.76 5.83
N ARG A 388 -5.38 22.66 5.37
CA ARG A 388 -4.21 22.25 4.59
C ARG A 388 -3.10 21.76 5.51
N GLN A 389 -2.49 20.63 5.16
CA GLN A 389 -1.20 20.21 5.70
C GLN A 389 -0.11 20.57 4.68
N PRO A 390 0.80 21.53 4.99
CA PRO A 390 1.74 22.07 4.01
C PRO A 390 2.67 21.04 3.37
N ARG A 391 2.96 19.94 4.08
CA ARG A 391 3.85 18.87 3.60
C ARG A 391 3.10 17.67 3.02
N ALA A 392 1.77 17.60 3.16
CA ALA A 392 1.04 16.42 2.71
C ALA A 392 0.97 16.34 1.19
N GLN A 393 1.07 15.12 0.67
CA GLN A 393 0.88 14.84 -0.76
C GLN A 393 -0.55 15.25 -1.23
N PRO A 394 -0.71 15.66 -2.49
CA PRO A 394 -2.01 15.99 -3.08
C PRO A 394 -2.99 14.83 -2.90
N GLY A 395 -4.17 15.14 -2.39
CA GLY A 395 -5.18 14.10 -2.16
C GLY A 395 -5.00 13.27 -0.90
N SER A 396 -4.00 13.55 -0.06
CA SER A 396 -3.83 12.89 1.23
C SER A 396 -4.87 13.33 2.26
N ARG A 397 -5.16 12.43 3.20
CA ARG A 397 -5.93 12.76 4.41
C ARG A 397 -5.17 13.81 5.20
N THR A 398 -5.92 14.67 5.88
CA THR A 398 -5.32 15.64 6.79
C THR A 398 -5.33 15.03 8.19
N ALA A 399 -4.17 14.99 8.84
CA ALA A 399 -4.03 14.43 10.17
C ALA A 399 -3.70 15.49 11.23
N ARG A 400 -4.15 15.27 12.46
CA ARG A 400 -3.71 16.08 13.60
C ARG A 400 -3.74 15.30 14.89
N THR A 401 -2.74 15.51 15.73
CA THR A 401 -2.73 15.00 17.09
C THR A 401 -3.90 15.56 17.91
N VAL A 402 -4.63 14.68 18.59
CA VAL A 402 -5.73 15.03 19.49
C VAL A 402 -5.51 14.46 20.89
N ALA A 403 -6.25 14.95 21.87
CA ALA A 403 -6.30 14.34 23.20
C ALA A 403 -7.48 13.37 23.29
N VAL A 404 -7.25 12.17 23.81
CA VAL A 404 -8.34 11.26 24.18
C VAL A 404 -8.70 11.57 25.63
N ILE A 405 -9.87 12.16 25.83
CA ILE A 405 -10.32 12.67 27.14
C ILE A 405 -11.32 11.75 27.85
N GLY A 406 -11.82 10.74 27.14
CA GLY A 406 -12.69 9.73 27.70
C GLY A 406 -12.79 8.51 26.80
N ALA A 407 -13.18 7.39 27.39
CA ALA A 407 -13.48 6.14 26.71
C ALA A 407 -14.73 5.51 27.36
N THR A 408 -15.59 4.90 26.55
CA THR A 408 -16.79 4.19 26.99
C THR A 408 -16.56 2.69 26.99
N GLU A 409 -17.46 1.93 27.64
CA GLU A 409 -17.36 0.47 27.75
C GLU A 409 -17.49 -0.24 26.39
N ASP A 410 -18.20 0.37 25.44
CA ASP A 410 -18.36 -0.14 24.07
C ASP A 410 -17.15 0.17 23.16
N GLY A 411 -16.09 0.78 23.70
CA GLY A 411 -14.87 1.14 22.98
C GLY A 411 -14.94 2.48 22.24
N SER A 412 -16.06 3.21 22.31
CA SER A 412 -16.10 4.58 21.78
C SER A 412 -15.20 5.52 22.58
N VAL A 413 -14.70 6.58 21.93
CA VAL A 413 -13.75 7.51 22.54
C VAL A 413 -14.19 8.95 22.39
N VAL A 414 -14.03 9.72 23.46
CA VAL A 414 -14.21 11.17 23.42
C VAL A 414 -12.85 11.80 23.15
N VAL A 415 -12.71 12.44 22.00
CA VAL A 415 -11.51 13.18 21.63
C VAL A 415 -11.74 14.68 21.73
N ARG A 416 -10.69 15.41 22.08
CA ARG A 416 -10.65 16.87 22.06
C ARG A 416 -9.59 17.30 21.07
N GLU A 417 -10.04 18.02 20.05
CA GLU A 417 -9.15 18.64 19.06
C GLU A 417 -9.10 20.15 19.26
N THR A 418 -8.04 20.75 18.72
CA THR A 418 -7.80 22.19 18.79
C THR A 418 -7.92 22.78 17.39
N LEU A 419 -8.41 24.02 17.27
CA LEU A 419 -8.54 24.68 15.98
C LEU A 419 -7.14 24.96 15.40
N PRO A 420 -6.88 24.68 14.11
CA PRO A 420 -5.61 25.04 13.50
C PRO A 420 -5.48 26.55 13.38
N ARG A 421 -4.25 27.03 13.34
CA ARG A 421 -4.00 28.45 13.06
C ARG A 421 -4.51 28.77 11.66
N ASP A 422 -5.16 29.93 11.52
CA ASP A 422 -5.67 30.45 10.24
C ASP A 422 -6.73 29.55 9.55
N VAL A 423 -7.40 28.69 10.32
CA VAL A 423 -8.51 27.83 9.87
C VAL A 423 -9.78 28.24 10.60
N LEU A 424 -10.88 28.39 9.86
CA LEU A 424 -12.19 28.70 10.44
C LEU A 424 -12.78 27.45 11.13
N PRO A 425 -13.62 27.62 12.16
CA PRO A 425 -14.40 26.52 12.74
C PRO A 425 -15.09 25.68 11.67
N TYR A 426 -14.84 24.38 11.68
CA TYR A 426 -15.34 23.45 10.67
C TYR A 426 -16.26 22.39 11.25
N ARG A 427 -17.04 21.75 10.39
CA ARG A 427 -17.99 20.68 10.73
C ARG A 427 -17.59 19.32 10.16
N ASP A 428 -16.50 19.25 9.42
CA ASP A 428 -15.92 18.01 8.90
C ASP A 428 -15.79 16.99 10.02
N ALA A 429 -16.15 15.75 9.68
CA ALA A 429 -16.09 14.61 10.58
C ALA A 429 -14.82 13.81 10.29
N PRO A 430 -14.08 13.39 11.33
CA PRO A 430 -12.95 12.51 11.15
C PRO A 430 -13.39 11.11 10.69
N THR A 431 -12.51 10.44 9.95
CA THR A 431 -12.74 9.10 9.41
C THR A 431 -11.91 8.02 10.13
N ALA A 432 -10.86 8.40 10.85
CA ALA A 432 -10.09 7.48 11.68
C ALA A 432 -9.37 8.21 12.85
N LEU A 433 -8.94 7.42 13.84
CA LEU A 433 -8.11 7.84 14.98
C LEU A 433 -6.88 6.94 15.14
#